data_AF-A0A1L5F4J5-F1
#
_entry.id   AF-A0A1L5F4J5-F1
#
_cell.length_a   1.000
_cell.length_b   1.000
_cell.length_c   1.000
_cell.angle_alpha   90.00
_cell.angle_beta   90.00
_cell.angle_gamma   90.00
#
_symmetry.space_group_name_H-M   'P 1'
#
loop_
_entity.id
_entity.type
_entity.pdbx_description
1 polymer ?
#
loop_
_entity_poly.entity_id
_entity_poly.type
_entity_poly.pdbx_seq_one_letter_code
_entity_poly.pdbx_strand_id
1 'polypeptide(L)'
;MGGFSYKDIYIEDGRRVLEVNILPEKYCNFDCIFCPIGRSENKVDTQKSFDEMDSSLKELENMIENTKAELIFINSKGEALINDKIGDIIDLIKGKGLPVRLLSNGYLLSKDEYIKIANKFDEVVGEIKVITEEDFQKIQRPIEGYTLVEYISDKVSFNKQYKGKFIFEITILKGYNDNEESIQKIKNIIKEISPNKIIIARMEDERFKKKLGITNERFEEISNALLNTW
;
A
#
# COMPACT_ATOMS: atom_id res chain seq x y z
N MET A 1 -21.47 -13.33 9.38
CA MET A 1 -20.97 -12.31 8.44
C MET A 1 -19.52 -12.66 8.15
N GLY A 2 -18.95 -12.30 7.00
CA GLY A 2 -17.52 -12.52 6.78
C GLY A 2 -16.66 -11.60 7.63
N GLY A 3 -15.36 -11.89 7.71
CA GLY A 3 -14.35 -11.08 8.37
C GLY A 3 -13.79 -9.94 7.50
N PHE A 4 -14.20 -9.85 6.22
CA PHE A 4 -13.81 -8.75 5.33
C PHE A 4 -14.66 -7.51 5.59
N SER A 5 -14.10 -6.34 5.27
CA SER A 5 -14.84 -5.08 5.30
C SER A 5 -14.60 -4.30 4.01
N TYR A 6 -15.63 -3.60 3.54
CA TYR A 6 -15.64 -2.93 2.24
C TYR A 6 -15.84 -1.44 2.40
N LYS A 7 -15.29 -0.65 1.47
CA LYS A 7 -15.70 0.74 1.28
C LYS A 7 -16.81 0.84 0.24
N ASP A 8 -17.45 2.00 0.20
CA ASP A 8 -18.35 2.37 -0.90
C ASP A 8 -17.59 2.32 -2.24
N ILE A 9 -18.28 1.86 -3.28
CA ILE A 9 -17.75 1.85 -4.64
C ILE A 9 -17.44 3.28 -5.08
N TYR A 10 -16.29 3.45 -5.72
CA TYR A 10 -15.89 4.69 -6.35
C TYR A 10 -15.39 4.46 -7.78
N ILE A 11 -15.30 5.53 -8.56
CA ILE A 11 -14.78 5.50 -9.92
C ILE A 11 -13.35 6.00 -9.93
N GLU A 12 -12.45 5.21 -10.48
CA GLU A 12 -11.05 5.58 -10.71
C GLU A 12 -10.65 5.17 -12.13
N ASP A 13 -10.04 6.08 -12.89
CA ASP A 13 -9.62 5.83 -14.28
C ASP A 13 -10.74 5.19 -15.15
N GLY A 14 -11.99 5.60 -14.89
CA GLY A 14 -13.19 5.12 -15.61
C GLY A 14 -13.73 3.76 -15.15
N ARG A 15 -13.18 3.16 -14.10
CA ARG A 15 -13.55 1.81 -13.61
C ARG A 15 -14.23 1.87 -12.25
N ARG A 16 -15.25 1.05 -12.03
CA ARG A 16 -15.83 0.81 -10.70
C ARG A 16 -14.87 0.02 -9.82
N VAL A 17 -14.35 0.64 -8.77
CA VAL A 17 -13.40 0.03 -7.85
C VAL A 17 -14.13 -0.41 -6.58
N LEU A 18 -14.00 -1.70 -6.24
CA LEU A 18 -14.37 -2.23 -4.93
C LEU A 18 -13.12 -2.36 -4.07
N GLU A 19 -13.01 -1.51 -3.07
CA GLU A 19 -11.93 -1.59 -2.08
C GLU A 19 -12.35 -2.52 -0.93
N VAL A 20 -11.50 -3.51 -0.64
CA VAL A 20 -11.73 -4.52 0.38
C VAL A 20 -10.53 -4.62 1.33
N ASN A 21 -10.83 -4.64 2.62
CA ASN A 21 -9.90 -5.02 3.67
C ASN A 21 -10.11 -6.49 4.02
N ILE A 22 -9.01 -7.26 3.99
CA ILE A 22 -9.02 -8.70 4.22
C ILE A 22 -8.40 -9.11 5.57
N LEU A 23 -8.19 -8.14 6.48
CA LEU A 23 -7.68 -8.37 7.83
C LEU A 23 -8.70 -7.92 8.88
N PRO A 24 -8.95 -8.72 9.93
CA PRO A 24 -9.96 -8.35 10.95
C PRO A 24 -9.54 -7.09 11.74
N GLU A 25 -8.25 -7.01 12.06
CA GLU A 25 -7.60 -5.95 12.84
C GLU A 25 -6.21 -5.62 12.27
N LYS A 26 -5.42 -4.80 12.97
CA LYS A 26 -4.11 -4.33 12.46
C LYS A 26 -3.02 -5.40 12.60
N TYR A 27 -2.74 -6.12 11.51
CA TYR A 27 -1.54 -6.95 11.36
C TYR A 27 -0.57 -6.27 10.40
N CYS A 28 0.59 -5.83 10.90
CA CYS A 28 1.54 -5.09 10.08
C CYS A 28 2.95 -5.21 10.65
N ASN A 29 3.94 -5.29 9.77
CA ASN A 29 5.37 -5.22 10.11
C ASN A 29 5.84 -3.79 10.45
N PHE A 30 4.97 -2.78 10.35
CA PHE A 30 5.23 -1.40 10.76
C PHE A 30 4.29 -0.94 11.88
N ASP A 31 4.78 -0.05 12.74
CA ASP A 31 3.98 0.64 13.76
C ASP A 31 3.99 2.17 13.59
N CYS A 32 3.61 2.64 12.40
CA CYS A 32 3.66 4.06 12.07
C CYS A 32 2.86 4.92 13.05
N ILE A 33 3.46 6.02 13.55
CA ILE A 33 2.79 6.93 14.51
C ILE A 33 1.59 7.67 13.92
N PHE A 34 1.53 7.73 12.58
CA PHE A 34 0.49 8.37 11.78
C PHE A 34 -0.46 7.34 11.13
N CYS A 35 -0.44 6.09 11.59
CA CYS A 35 -1.32 5.06 11.06
C CYS A 35 -2.78 5.37 11.44
N PRO A 36 -3.71 5.47 10.47
CA PRO A 36 -5.11 5.73 10.76
C PRO A 36 -5.78 4.59 11.54
N ILE A 37 -5.21 3.39 11.51
CA ILE A 37 -5.72 2.22 12.23
C ILE A 37 -5.29 2.24 13.72
N GLY A 38 -4.29 3.04 14.08
CA GLY A 38 -3.71 3.09 15.43
C GLY A 38 -2.46 2.22 15.57
N ARG A 39 -2.09 1.89 16.82
CA ARG A 39 -0.93 1.04 17.11
C ARG A 39 -1.17 -0.40 16.69
N SER A 40 -0.11 -1.09 16.28
CA SER A 40 -0.19 -2.54 16.06
C SER A 40 0.17 -3.27 17.35
N GLU A 41 -0.74 -4.11 17.83
CA GLU A 41 -0.45 -5.11 18.86
C GLU A 41 0.14 -6.39 18.22
N ASN A 42 0.03 -6.52 16.90
CA ASN A 42 0.42 -7.68 16.11
C ASN A 42 1.50 -7.33 15.08
N LYS A 43 2.68 -6.95 15.57
CA LYS A 43 3.82 -6.65 14.68
C LYS A 43 4.43 -7.94 14.15
N VAL A 44 4.08 -8.31 12.92
CA VAL A 44 4.45 -9.60 12.32
C VAL A 44 4.84 -9.42 10.86
N ASP A 45 5.69 -10.32 10.38
CA ASP A 45 6.15 -10.38 8.99
C ASP A 45 6.05 -11.77 8.36
N THR A 46 5.35 -12.69 9.04
CA THR A 46 5.00 -14.04 8.55
C THR A 46 3.50 -14.16 8.35
N GLN A 47 3.06 -15.04 7.44
CA GLN A 47 1.63 -15.27 7.22
C GLN A 47 0.92 -15.77 8.50
N LYS A 48 -0.36 -15.39 8.64
CA LYS A 48 -1.26 -15.76 9.72
C LYS A 48 -2.59 -16.22 9.15
N SER A 49 -3.17 -17.22 9.79
CA SER A 49 -4.52 -17.68 9.52
C SER A 49 -5.53 -16.82 10.26
N PHE A 50 -6.66 -16.57 9.60
CA PHE A 50 -7.79 -15.83 10.13
C PHE A 50 -9.06 -16.65 10.01
N ASP A 51 -9.94 -16.54 11.00
CA ASP A 51 -11.23 -17.22 11.01
C ASP A 51 -12.18 -16.67 9.92
N GLU A 52 -13.29 -17.38 9.69
CA GLU A 52 -14.38 -16.95 8.80
C GLU A 52 -13.99 -16.74 7.32
N MET A 53 -12.88 -17.34 6.85
CA MET A 53 -12.43 -17.16 5.46
C MET A 53 -13.46 -17.65 4.44
N ASP A 54 -14.06 -18.82 4.66
CA ASP A 54 -15.06 -19.38 3.73
C ASP A 54 -16.28 -18.47 3.56
N SER A 55 -16.76 -17.88 4.65
CA SER A 55 -17.85 -16.89 4.60
C SER A 55 -17.41 -15.58 3.95
N SER A 56 -16.17 -15.15 4.19
CA SER A 56 -15.59 -13.94 3.61
C SER A 56 -15.42 -14.05 2.09
N LEU A 57 -14.99 -15.21 1.58
CA LEU A 57 -14.87 -15.47 0.14
C LEU A 57 -16.24 -15.46 -0.56
N LYS A 58 -17.25 -16.09 0.05
CA LYS A 58 -18.64 -16.03 -0.46
C LYS A 58 -19.20 -14.61 -0.45
N GLU A 59 -18.89 -13.84 0.58
CA GLU A 59 -19.30 -12.44 0.65
C GLU A 59 -18.62 -11.59 -0.42
N LEU A 60 -17.31 -11.78 -0.63
CA LEU A 60 -16.57 -11.10 -1.69
C LEU A 60 -17.15 -11.40 -3.07
N GLU A 61 -17.48 -12.66 -3.36
CA GLU A 61 -18.16 -13.06 -4.59
C GLU A 61 -19.49 -12.33 -4.78
N ASN A 62 -20.34 -12.27 -3.75
CA ASN A 62 -21.59 -11.52 -3.80
C ASN A 62 -21.38 -10.02 -3.98
N MET A 63 -20.38 -9.44 -3.31
CA MET A 63 -20.06 -8.01 -3.42
C MET A 63 -19.59 -7.66 -4.83
N ILE A 64 -18.75 -8.49 -5.44
CA ILE A 64 -18.30 -8.34 -6.83
C ILE A 64 -19.49 -8.24 -7.78
N GLU A 65 -20.44 -9.17 -7.66
CA GLU A 65 -21.61 -9.25 -8.55
C GLU A 65 -22.58 -8.08 -8.34
N ASN A 66 -22.89 -7.76 -7.08
CA ASN A 66 -23.87 -6.72 -6.73
C ASN A 66 -23.38 -5.31 -7.07
N THR A 67 -22.09 -5.06 -6.88
CA THR A 67 -21.48 -3.74 -7.17
C THR A 67 -21.10 -3.57 -8.63
N LYS A 68 -21.11 -4.66 -9.41
CA LYS A 68 -20.59 -4.73 -10.78
C LYS A 68 -19.15 -4.21 -10.86
N ALA A 69 -18.33 -4.55 -9.86
CA ALA A 69 -16.95 -4.09 -9.77
C ALA A 69 -16.16 -4.44 -11.04
N GLU A 70 -15.27 -3.55 -11.44
CA GLU A 70 -14.37 -3.72 -12.60
C GLU A 70 -12.92 -3.82 -12.16
N LEU A 71 -12.61 -3.42 -10.92
CA LEU A 71 -11.32 -3.60 -10.24
C LEU A 71 -11.57 -3.95 -8.78
N ILE A 72 -10.86 -4.94 -8.26
CA ILE A 72 -10.82 -5.19 -6.82
C ILE A 72 -9.53 -4.63 -6.25
N PHE A 73 -9.63 -3.72 -5.29
CA PHE A 73 -8.49 -3.12 -4.62
C PHE A 73 -8.38 -3.67 -3.20
N ILE A 74 -7.37 -4.51 -2.96
CA ILE A 74 -7.05 -5.03 -1.63
C ILE A 74 -6.23 -3.97 -0.89
N ASN A 75 -6.91 -3.28 0.04
CA ASN A 75 -6.33 -2.30 0.94
C ASN A 75 -6.76 -2.66 2.37
N SER A 76 -5.83 -3.19 3.15
CA SER A 76 -6.15 -3.82 4.44
C SER A 76 -5.67 -3.02 5.64
N LYS A 77 -6.18 -3.38 6.82
CA LYS A 77 -5.71 -2.91 8.11
C LYS A 77 -4.30 -3.45 8.37
N GLY A 78 -3.29 -2.85 7.76
CA GLY A 78 -1.90 -3.32 7.80
C GLY A 78 -1.45 -3.93 6.48
N GLU A 79 -0.62 -4.97 6.52
CA GLU A 79 -0.04 -5.57 5.32
C GLU A 79 -0.85 -6.79 4.88
N ALA A 80 -1.55 -6.68 3.75
CA ALA A 80 -2.47 -7.70 3.27
C ALA A 80 -1.77 -9.04 3.01
N LEU A 81 -0.49 -9.02 2.61
CA LEU A 81 0.30 -10.24 2.37
C LEU A 81 0.48 -11.11 3.63
N ILE A 82 0.19 -10.60 4.83
CA ILE A 82 0.15 -11.41 6.07
C ILE A 82 -1.00 -12.42 6.06
N ASN A 83 -2.08 -12.20 5.30
CA ASN A 83 -3.16 -13.17 5.21
C ASN A 83 -2.70 -14.41 4.42
N ASP A 84 -2.69 -15.57 5.09
CA ASP A 84 -2.27 -16.85 4.49
C ASP A 84 -3.18 -17.31 3.33
N LYS A 85 -4.39 -16.77 3.26
CA LYS A 85 -5.39 -17.03 2.21
C LYS A 85 -5.39 -15.99 1.09
N ILE A 86 -4.45 -15.04 1.09
CA ILE A 86 -4.42 -14.02 0.02
C ILE A 86 -4.27 -14.62 -1.39
N GLY A 87 -3.59 -15.76 -1.52
CA GLY A 87 -3.52 -16.50 -2.78
C GLY A 87 -4.90 -16.96 -3.27
N ASP A 88 -5.71 -17.53 -2.37
CA ASP A 88 -7.06 -18.02 -2.66
C ASP A 88 -8.01 -16.85 -3.01
N ILE A 89 -7.87 -15.71 -2.32
CA ILE A 89 -8.62 -14.48 -2.59
C ILE A 89 -8.33 -13.97 -4.01
N ILE A 90 -7.05 -13.90 -4.40
CA ILE A 90 -6.65 -13.48 -5.75
C ILE A 90 -7.21 -14.43 -6.79
N ASP A 91 -7.10 -15.74 -6.57
CA ASP A 91 -7.54 -16.75 -7.52
C ASP A 91 -9.08 -16.70 -7.70
N LEU A 92 -9.85 -16.42 -6.65
CA LEU A 92 -11.29 -16.15 -6.73
C LEU A 92 -11.61 -14.93 -7.60
N ILE A 93 -10.95 -13.79 -7.33
CA ILE A 93 -11.18 -12.54 -8.07
C ILE A 93 -10.86 -12.74 -9.56
N LYS A 94 -9.72 -13.37 -9.85
CA LYS A 94 -9.30 -13.67 -11.23
C LYS A 94 -10.20 -14.70 -11.92
N GLY A 95 -10.76 -15.66 -11.17
CA GLY A 95 -11.77 -16.59 -11.67
C GLY A 95 -13.04 -15.90 -12.17
N LYS A 96 -13.35 -14.69 -11.67
CA LYS A 96 -14.43 -13.82 -12.15
C LYS A 96 -14.01 -12.91 -13.32
N GLY A 97 -12.78 -13.04 -13.81
CA GLY A 97 -12.25 -12.23 -14.91
C GLY A 97 -11.91 -10.79 -14.51
N LEU A 98 -11.81 -10.50 -13.21
CA LEU A 98 -11.47 -9.17 -12.72
C LEU A 98 -9.97 -9.08 -12.40
N PRO A 99 -9.33 -7.96 -12.73
CA PRO A 99 -7.99 -7.69 -12.24
C PRO A 99 -8.03 -7.27 -10.77
N VAL A 100 -6.89 -7.47 -10.10
CA VAL A 100 -6.73 -7.20 -8.67
C VAL A 100 -5.55 -6.26 -8.42
N ARG A 101 -5.77 -5.26 -7.57
CA ARG A 101 -4.76 -4.32 -7.10
C ARG A 101 -4.43 -4.58 -5.63
N LEU A 102 -3.16 -4.49 -5.25
CA LEU A 102 -2.69 -4.53 -3.86
C LEU A 102 -2.22 -3.14 -3.41
N LEU A 103 -2.55 -2.73 -2.19
CA LEU A 103 -1.76 -1.74 -1.44
C LEU A 103 -0.78 -2.49 -0.53
N SER A 104 0.51 -2.19 -0.64
CA SER A 104 1.55 -2.77 0.21
C SER A 104 2.50 -1.70 0.70
N ASN A 105 2.94 -1.85 1.95
CA ASN A 105 4.04 -1.03 2.47
C ASN A 105 5.37 -1.38 1.78
N GLY A 106 5.49 -2.58 1.22
CA GLY A 106 6.62 -3.00 0.41
C GLY A 106 7.69 -3.82 1.13
N TYR A 107 7.61 -4.01 2.45
CA TYR A 107 8.59 -4.85 3.18
C TYR A 107 8.60 -6.30 2.67
N LEU A 108 7.43 -6.87 2.40
CA LEU A 108 7.32 -8.28 1.98
C LEU A 108 7.59 -8.48 0.49
N LEU A 109 7.68 -7.41 -0.31
CA LEU A 109 7.74 -7.53 -1.77
C LEU A 109 9.04 -8.15 -2.31
N SER A 110 10.11 -8.17 -1.53
CA SER A 110 11.39 -8.78 -1.93
C SER A 110 11.64 -10.17 -1.35
N LYS A 111 10.73 -10.66 -0.50
CA LYS A 111 10.88 -11.95 0.18
C LYS A 111 10.39 -13.06 -0.76
N ASP A 112 11.19 -14.11 -0.93
CA ASP A 112 10.97 -15.17 -1.95
C ASP A 112 9.61 -15.88 -1.87
N GLU A 113 9.04 -16.02 -0.67
CA GLU A 113 7.72 -16.65 -0.49
C GLU A 113 6.59 -15.71 -0.91
N TYR A 114 6.76 -14.40 -0.69
CA TYR A 114 5.76 -13.37 -0.95
C TYR A 114 5.83 -12.85 -2.37
N ILE A 115 7.00 -12.83 -3.01
CA ILE A 115 7.17 -12.35 -4.39
C ILE A 115 6.30 -13.15 -5.37
N LYS A 116 6.15 -14.46 -5.15
CA LYS A 116 5.30 -15.35 -5.95
C LYS A 116 3.83 -14.96 -5.84
N ILE A 117 3.39 -14.58 -4.64
CA ILE A 117 2.02 -14.14 -4.37
C ILE A 117 1.81 -12.74 -4.95
N ALA A 118 2.72 -11.80 -4.67
CA ALA A 118 2.68 -10.43 -5.17
C ALA A 118 2.65 -10.37 -6.71
N ASN A 119 3.36 -11.28 -7.38
CA ASN A 119 3.35 -11.43 -8.84
C ASN A 119 2.00 -11.87 -9.42
N LYS A 120 1.07 -12.39 -8.61
CA LYS A 120 -0.28 -12.69 -9.07
C LYS A 120 -1.12 -11.41 -9.25
N PHE A 121 -0.78 -10.30 -8.59
CA PHE A 121 -1.53 -9.05 -8.73
C PHE A 121 -1.29 -8.40 -10.09
N ASP A 122 -2.32 -7.75 -10.63
CA ASP A 122 -2.22 -7.01 -11.89
C ASP A 122 -1.63 -5.60 -11.64
N GLU A 123 -1.92 -5.02 -10.47
CA GLU A 123 -1.35 -3.76 -10.02
C GLU A 123 -0.88 -3.87 -8.56
N VAL A 124 0.29 -3.32 -8.26
CA VAL A 124 0.79 -3.19 -6.87
C VAL A 124 1.12 -1.74 -6.60
N VAL A 125 0.45 -1.16 -5.60
CA VAL A 125 0.76 0.14 -5.04
C VAL A 125 1.76 -0.05 -3.91
N GLY A 126 3.01 0.33 -4.14
CA GLY A 126 4.06 0.35 -3.11
C GLY A 126 4.16 1.76 -2.51
N GLU A 127 3.95 1.89 -1.20
CA GLU A 127 3.98 3.20 -0.54
C GLU A 127 5.36 3.58 0.07
N ILE A 128 5.65 4.87 0.09
CA ILE A 128 6.70 5.48 0.91
C ILE A 128 6.16 6.74 1.59
N LYS A 129 6.55 6.97 2.85
CA LYS A 129 6.06 8.11 3.64
C LYS A 129 7.16 8.93 4.30
N VAL A 130 8.38 8.39 4.41
CA VAL A 130 9.56 9.08 4.95
C VAL A 130 10.80 8.70 4.14
N ILE A 131 11.81 9.59 4.15
CA ILE A 131 12.95 9.52 3.24
C ILE A 131 14.31 9.65 3.95
N THR A 132 14.30 9.63 5.28
CA THR A 132 15.51 9.56 6.11
C THR A 132 15.45 8.32 6.99
N GLU A 133 16.61 7.73 7.28
CA GLU A 133 16.71 6.57 8.18
C GLU A 133 16.17 6.91 9.57
N GLU A 134 16.50 8.10 10.08
CA GLU A 134 16.04 8.56 11.39
C GLU A 134 14.51 8.58 11.50
N ASP A 135 13.83 9.14 10.50
CA ASP A 135 12.36 9.18 10.48
C ASP A 135 11.76 7.80 10.24
N PHE A 136 12.38 6.99 9.38
CA PHE A 136 11.96 5.60 9.15
C PHE A 136 11.92 4.82 10.47
N GLN A 137 12.98 4.90 11.27
CA GLN A 137 13.03 4.22 12.57
C GLN A 137 12.08 4.85 13.60
N LYS A 138 12.02 6.18 13.69
CA LYS A 138 11.27 6.86 14.77
C LYS A 138 9.76 6.91 14.54
N ILE A 139 9.34 7.18 13.31
CA ILE A 139 7.95 7.51 12.99
C ILE A 139 7.25 6.47 12.12
N GLN A 140 7.96 5.74 11.25
CA GLN A 140 7.39 4.60 10.51
C GLN A 140 7.52 3.28 11.30
N ARG A 141 8.57 3.16 12.12
CA ARG A 141 8.79 2.08 13.11
C ARG A 141 8.71 0.69 12.47
N PRO A 142 9.61 0.36 11.53
CA PRO A 142 9.70 -0.97 10.92
C PRO A 142 10.01 -2.04 11.96
N ILE A 143 9.88 -3.31 11.59
CA ILE A 143 10.42 -4.43 12.38
C ILE A 143 11.91 -4.22 12.65
N GLU A 144 12.38 -4.77 13.77
CA GLU A 144 13.75 -4.54 14.25
C GLU A 144 14.79 -4.98 13.21
N GLY A 145 15.82 -4.16 13.04
CA GLY A 145 16.92 -4.42 12.11
C GLY A 145 16.65 -4.03 10.65
N TYR A 146 15.42 -3.68 10.28
CA TYR A 146 15.10 -3.28 8.92
C TYR A 146 15.35 -1.79 8.67
N THR A 147 16.09 -1.48 7.60
CA THR A 147 16.58 -0.13 7.28
C THR A 147 15.81 0.51 6.12
N LEU A 148 15.90 1.84 5.99
CA LEU A 148 15.32 2.57 4.86
C LEU A 148 15.99 2.18 3.53
N VAL A 149 17.29 1.91 3.57
CA VAL A 149 18.05 1.46 2.37
C VAL A 149 17.49 0.13 1.88
N GLU A 150 17.28 -0.84 2.76
CA GLU A 150 16.63 -2.10 2.42
C GLU A 150 15.21 -1.85 1.88
N TYR A 151 14.43 -1.00 2.55
CA TYR A 151 13.07 -0.64 2.14
C TYR A 151 12.92 -0.07 0.73
N ILE A 152 13.90 0.72 0.29
CA ILE A 152 13.96 1.23 -1.07
C ILE A 152 14.45 0.12 -2.01
N SER A 153 15.50 -0.60 -1.64
CA SER A 153 16.09 -1.67 -2.46
C SER A 153 15.11 -2.83 -2.73
N ASP A 154 14.22 -3.11 -1.79
CA ASP A 154 13.18 -4.13 -1.92
C ASP A 154 12.19 -3.76 -3.03
N LYS A 155 11.79 -2.48 -3.10
CA LYS A 155 10.91 -1.97 -4.16
C LYS A 155 11.60 -1.95 -5.52
N VAL A 156 12.87 -1.57 -5.56
CA VAL A 156 13.69 -1.62 -6.78
C VAL A 156 13.78 -3.05 -7.30
N SER A 157 14.08 -4.01 -6.42
CA SER A 157 14.24 -5.42 -6.78
C SER A 157 12.91 -6.05 -7.21
N PHE A 158 11.83 -5.74 -6.49
CA PHE A 158 10.49 -6.18 -6.85
C PHE A 158 10.07 -5.66 -8.22
N ASN A 159 10.19 -4.36 -8.48
CA ASN A 159 9.75 -3.76 -9.73
C ASN A 159 10.55 -4.26 -10.94
N LYS A 160 11.85 -4.55 -10.79
CA LYS A 160 12.68 -5.12 -11.86
C LYS A 160 12.13 -6.44 -12.42
N GLN A 161 11.56 -7.27 -11.56
CA GLN A 161 11.04 -8.58 -11.96
C GLN A 161 9.52 -8.59 -12.20
N TYR A 162 8.78 -7.70 -11.55
CA TYR A 162 7.33 -7.64 -11.61
C TYR A 162 6.84 -7.36 -13.04
N LYS A 163 5.82 -8.09 -13.48
CA LYS A 163 5.26 -7.99 -14.83
C LYS A 163 3.94 -7.23 -14.89
N GLY A 164 3.32 -6.99 -13.74
CA GLY A 164 2.16 -6.11 -13.63
C GLY A 164 2.56 -4.64 -13.58
N LYS A 165 1.63 -3.79 -13.16
CA LYS A 165 1.83 -2.35 -13.06
C LYS A 165 2.23 -1.97 -11.63
N PHE A 166 3.50 -1.59 -11.43
CA PHE A 166 3.94 -1.03 -10.17
C PHE A 166 3.61 0.45 -10.09
N ILE A 167 2.81 0.82 -9.10
CA ILE A 167 2.39 2.19 -8.81
C ILE A 167 3.13 2.61 -7.55
N PHE A 168 3.93 3.66 -7.63
CA PHE A 168 4.67 4.16 -6.47
C PHE A 168 3.91 5.34 -5.84
N GLU A 169 3.38 5.11 -4.64
CA GLU A 169 2.67 6.14 -3.88
C GLU A 169 3.61 6.81 -2.89
N ILE A 170 3.70 8.13 -2.96
CA ILE A 170 4.59 8.96 -2.14
C ILE A 170 3.72 9.88 -1.32
N THR A 171 3.63 9.64 -0.01
CA THR A 171 2.91 10.54 0.89
C THR A 171 3.83 11.67 1.37
N ILE A 172 3.44 12.92 1.09
CA ILE A 172 4.12 14.10 1.62
C ILE A 172 3.60 14.43 3.02
N LEU A 173 4.54 14.51 3.96
CA LEU A 173 4.34 14.78 5.38
C LEU A 173 5.10 16.04 5.78
N LYS A 174 4.37 16.99 6.36
CA LYS A 174 4.91 18.27 6.83
C LYS A 174 6.04 18.07 7.83
N GLY A 175 7.20 18.67 7.54
CA GLY A 175 8.39 18.63 8.37
C GLY A 175 9.24 17.36 8.26
N TYR A 176 8.87 16.42 7.39
CA TYR A 176 9.59 15.15 7.22
C TYR A 176 10.14 14.96 5.81
N ASN A 177 9.34 15.25 4.79
CA ASN A 177 9.75 15.08 3.40
C ASN A 177 9.23 16.18 2.46
N ASP A 178 8.86 17.34 3.02
CA ASP A 178 8.28 18.48 2.30
C ASP A 178 9.28 19.61 2.03
N ASN A 179 10.57 19.42 2.32
CA ASN A 179 11.65 20.38 2.02
C ASN A 179 12.39 20.03 0.71
N GLU A 180 13.15 20.97 0.15
CA GLU A 180 13.80 20.80 -1.16
C GLU A 180 14.80 19.63 -1.19
N GLU A 181 15.59 19.43 -0.12
CA GLU A 181 16.52 18.29 -0.04
C GLU A 181 15.77 16.95 -0.12
N SER A 182 14.64 16.86 0.55
CA SER A 182 13.77 15.67 0.54
C SER A 182 13.18 15.43 -0.84
N ILE A 183 12.75 16.48 -1.53
CA ILE A 183 12.23 16.40 -2.89
C ILE A 183 13.29 15.83 -3.83
N GLN A 184 14.55 16.28 -3.72
CA GLN A 184 15.65 15.73 -4.53
C GLN A 184 15.94 14.26 -4.21
N LYS A 185 15.90 13.86 -2.93
CA LYS A 185 16.02 12.45 -2.54
C LYS A 185 14.88 11.61 -3.11
N ILE A 186 13.64 12.11 -3.06
CA ILE A 186 12.48 11.43 -3.64
C ILE A 186 12.66 11.25 -5.15
N LYS A 187 13.15 12.26 -5.88
CA LYS A 187 13.46 12.14 -7.33
C LYS A 187 14.44 11.02 -7.62
N ASN A 188 15.50 10.90 -6.82
CA ASN A 188 16.47 9.81 -6.96
C ASN A 188 15.82 8.45 -6.70
N ILE A 189 15.02 8.33 -5.64
CA ILE A 189 14.28 7.09 -5.33
C ILE A 189 13.33 6.70 -6.48
N ILE A 190 12.57 7.66 -7.02
CA ILE A 190 11.70 7.45 -8.19
C ILE A 190 12.52 6.89 -9.36
N LYS A 191 13.67 7.49 -9.65
CA LYS A 191 14.55 7.06 -10.74
C LYS A 191 15.11 5.66 -10.52
N GLU A 192 15.50 5.33 -9.29
CA GLU A 192 16.02 4.00 -8.91
C GLU A 192 14.95 2.92 -9.02
N ILE A 193 13.74 3.20 -8.53
CA ILE A 193 12.60 2.27 -8.57
C ILE A 193 12.10 2.11 -10.00
N SER A 194 12.01 3.20 -10.77
CA SER A 194 11.46 3.24 -12.13
C SER A 194 10.03 2.66 -12.23
N PRO A 195 9.06 3.19 -11.46
CA PRO A 195 7.69 2.65 -11.42
C PRO A 195 6.93 2.93 -12.73
N ASN A 196 5.80 2.24 -12.94
CA ASN A 196 4.93 2.48 -14.10
C ASN A 196 4.00 3.69 -13.93
N LYS A 197 3.70 4.08 -12.69
CA LYS A 197 2.88 5.25 -12.34
C LYS A 197 3.37 5.79 -11.00
N ILE A 198 3.35 7.11 -10.85
CA ILE A 198 3.60 7.79 -9.57
C ILE A 198 2.28 8.38 -9.09
N ILE A 199 2.00 8.23 -7.80
CA ILE A 199 0.91 8.92 -7.10
C ILE A 199 1.52 9.75 -5.98
N ILE A 200 1.24 11.04 -5.97
CA ILE A 200 1.61 11.91 -4.85
C ILE A 200 0.37 12.03 -3.95
N ALA A 201 0.54 11.68 -2.69
CA ALA A 201 -0.50 11.73 -1.66
C ALA A 201 -0.08 12.68 -0.53
N ARG A 202 -1.02 13.03 0.34
CA ARG A 202 -0.76 13.84 1.53
C ARG A 202 -1.63 13.38 2.69
N MET A 203 -1.29 13.81 3.89
CA MET A 203 -2.07 13.47 5.09
C MET A 203 -3.44 14.17 5.08
N GLU A 204 -4.49 13.40 4.82
CA GLU A 204 -5.89 13.86 4.89
C GLU A 204 -6.63 13.39 6.14
N ASP A 205 -6.04 12.49 6.93
CA ASP A 205 -6.66 12.04 8.18
C ASP A 205 -6.71 13.17 9.20
N GLU A 206 -7.91 13.60 9.58
CA GLU A 206 -8.13 14.76 10.45
C GLU A 206 -7.40 14.67 11.80
N ARG A 207 -7.11 13.46 12.30
CA ARG A 207 -6.33 13.27 13.54
C ARG A 207 -4.88 13.74 13.39
N PHE A 208 -4.33 13.65 12.19
CA PHE A 208 -2.93 13.96 11.90
C PHE A 208 -2.76 15.21 11.04
N LYS A 209 -3.78 15.60 10.27
CA LYS A 209 -3.76 16.69 9.28
C LYS A 209 -3.24 18.01 9.84
N LYS A 210 -3.63 18.38 11.07
CA LYS A 210 -3.14 19.60 11.73
C LYS A 210 -1.61 19.61 11.90
N LYS A 211 -1.00 18.46 12.17
CA LYS A 211 0.43 18.34 12.48
C LYS A 211 1.28 17.94 11.27
N LEU A 212 0.76 17.02 10.46
CA LEU A 212 1.49 16.37 9.36
C LEU A 212 0.98 16.76 7.97
N GLY A 213 -0.17 17.46 7.87
CA GLY A 213 -0.70 17.93 6.61
C GLY A 213 0.03 19.18 6.09
N ILE A 214 0.09 19.30 4.77
CA ILE A 214 0.61 20.46 4.06
C ILE A 214 -0.52 21.24 3.37
N THR A 215 -0.26 22.49 2.99
CA THR A 215 -1.24 23.33 2.26
C THR A 215 -1.47 22.80 0.84
N ASN A 216 -2.60 23.18 0.21
CA ASN A 216 -2.87 22.88 -1.20
C ASN A 216 -1.76 23.41 -2.11
N GLU A 217 -1.37 24.67 -1.93
CA GLU A 217 -0.29 25.30 -2.69
C GLU A 217 1.02 24.51 -2.60
N ARG A 218 1.46 24.15 -1.39
CA ARG A 218 2.70 23.38 -1.20
C ARG A 218 2.59 21.98 -1.79
N PHE A 219 1.42 21.34 -1.68
CA PHE A 219 1.19 20.02 -2.27
C PHE A 219 1.26 20.05 -3.80
N GLU A 220 0.65 21.04 -4.44
CA GLU A 220 0.71 21.24 -5.89
C GLU A 220 2.13 21.54 -6.35
N GLU A 221 2.86 22.41 -5.63
CA GLU A 221 4.26 22.72 -5.92
C GLU A 221 5.13 21.46 -5.90
N ILE A 222 5.05 20.68 -4.82
CA ILE A 222 5.84 19.44 -4.68
C ILE A 222 5.42 18.40 -5.73
N SER A 223 4.11 18.25 -5.97
CA SER A 223 3.60 17.29 -6.96
C SER A 223 4.12 17.62 -8.35
N ASN A 224 4.06 18.89 -8.75
CA ASN A 224 4.61 19.36 -10.03
C ASN A 224 6.13 19.13 -10.08
N ALA A 225 6.85 19.44 -9.00
CA ALA A 225 8.30 19.26 -8.95
C ALA A 225 8.72 17.78 -9.13
N LEU A 226 7.96 16.83 -8.57
CA LEU A 226 8.23 15.39 -8.67
C LEU A 226 7.79 14.79 -10.00
N LEU A 227 6.63 15.20 -10.52
CA LEU A 227 6.03 14.63 -11.73
C LEU A 227 6.62 15.21 -13.03
N ASN A 228 7.06 16.47 -13.04
CA ASN A 228 7.66 17.09 -14.25
C ASN A 228 9.04 16.55 -14.59
N THR A 229 9.69 15.85 -13.66
CA THR A 229 11.02 15.23 -13.85
C THR A 229 10.98 13.75 -14.19
N TRP A 230 9.78 13.17 -14.31
CA TRP A 230 9.57 11.75 -14.60
C TRP A 230 9.28 11.50 -16.07
#